data_AF-A0A4Q1FGH1-F1
#
_entry.id   AF-A0A4Q1FGH1-F1
#
_cell.length_a   1.000
_cell.length_b   1.000
_cell.length_c   1.000
_cell.angle_alpha   90.00
_cell.angle_beta   90.00
_cell.angle_gamma   90.00
#
_symmetry.space_group_name_H-M   'P 1'
#
loop_
_entity.id
_entity.type
_entity.pdbx_description
1 polymer ?
#
loop_
_entity_poly.entity_id
_entity_poly.type
_entity_poly.pdbx_seq_one_letter_code
_entity_poly.pdbx_strand_id
1 'polypeptide(L)'
;MKTTHIVSRILFYFTRFLAVVYFFLAGYSVFTLTTGLFLTFKDSGKYFQVCYPFTTHPIMLGDYNLPYILFDFLAPLSLYGLFFLLSSNVFKVFFQPKLFTQNGISHLRRFYLSNLLIPSIVIFVAFFFVPLDNEVSLFILLHGMLGVFAYFLAAIFKQGLNLQNEQDLFI
;
A
#
# COMPACT_ATOMS: atom_id res chain seq x y z
N MET A 1 -10.48 25.89 -0.61
CA MET A 1 -10.27 24.70 -1.46
C MET A 1 -8.99 24.71 -2.30
N LYS A 2 -8.43 25.86 -2.73
CA LYS A 2 -7.19 25.89 -3.54
C LYS A 2 -6.00 25.18 -2.85
N THR A 3 -5.79 25.42 -1.56
CA THR A 3 -4.72 24.78 -0.79
C THR A 3 -4.90 23.25 -0.70
N THR A 4 -6.11 22.77 -0.39
CA THR A 4 -6.43 21.33 -0.34
C THR A 4 -6.19 20.65 -1.68
N HIS A 5 -6.53 21.33 -2.79
CA HIS A 5 -6.30 20.84 -4.16
C HIS A 5 -4.81 20.68 -4.44
N ILE A 6 -4.01 21.70 -4.12
CA ILE A 6 -2.55 21.68 -4.29
C ILE A 6 -1.92 20.57 -3.45
N VAL A 7 -2.24 20.52 -2.15
CA VAL A 7 -1.68 19.52 -1.22
C VAL A 7 -2.05 18.11 -1.66
N SER A 8 -3.32 17.86 -1.99
CA SER A 8 -3.76 16.53 -2.44
C SER A 8 -3.11 16.14 -3.76
N ARG A 9 -2.87 17.09 -4.67
CA ARG A 9 -2.18 16.82 -5.93
C ARG A 9 -0.72 16.46 -5.72
N ILE A 10 0.00 17.16 -4.83
CA ILE A 10 1.38 16.81 -4.46
C ILE A 10 1.41 15.41 -3.85
N LEU A 11 0.53 15.14 -2.87
CA LEU A 11 0.45 13.85 -2.21
C LEU A 11 0.09 12.72 -3.17
N PHE A 12 -0.76 12.98 -4.18
CA PHE A 12 -1.07 12.00 -5.22
C PHE A 12 0.16 11.57 -6.02
N TYR A 13 0.94 12.52 -6.54
CA TYR A 13 2.12 12.18 -7.34
C TYR A 13 3.20 11.54 -6.47
N PHE A 14 3.41 12.04 -5.26
CA PHE A 14 4.37 11.48 -4.33
C PHE A 14 4.03 10.03 -3.96
N THR A 15 2.80 9.77 -3.54
CA THR A 15 2.37 8.39 -3.20
C THR A 15 2.29 7.49 -4.43
N ARG A 16 1.95 8.01 -5.60
CA ARG A 16 2.00 7.24 -6.85
C ARG A 16 3.44 6.84 -7.19
N PHE A 17 4.40 7.75 -7.04
CA PHE A 17 5.82 7.46 -7.23
C PHE A 17 6.30 6.38 -6.25
N LEU A 18 5.98 6.52 -4.95
CA LEU A 18 6.32 5.50 -3.96
C LEU A 18 5.72 4.14 -4.30
N ALA A 19 4.46 4.08 -4.74
CA ALA A 19 3.84 2.83 -5.16
C ALA A 19 4.63 2.14 -6.28
N VAL A 20 5.07 2.90 -7.28
CA VAL A 20 5.91 2.38 -8.38
C VAL A 20 7.25 1.87 -7.85
N VAL A 21 7.92 2.62 -6.98
CA VAL A 21 9.19 2.22 -6.37
C VAL A 21 9.04 0.91 -5.59
N TYR A 22 8.03 0.81 -4.72
CA TYR A 22 7.79 -0.39 -3.92
C TYR A 22 7.44 -1.61 -4.77
N PHE A 23 6.55 -1.47 -5.77
CA PHE A 23 6.26 -2.58 -6.68
C PHE A 23 7.44 -2.97 -7.56
N PHE A 24 8.25 -2.00 -7.98
CA PHE A 24 9.48 -2.28 -8.71
C PHE A 24 10.46 -3.07 -7.84
N LEU A 25 10.69 -2.65 -6.59
CA LEU A 25 11.56 -3.38 -5.67
C LEU A 25 11.01 -4.79 -5.39
N ALA A 26 9.69 -4.95 -5.20
CA ALA A 26 9.09 -6.26 -5.00
C ALA A 26 9.25 -7.17 -6.22
N GLY A 27 8.94 -6.67 -7.42
CA GLY A 27 9.12 -7.42 -8.66
C GLY A 27 10.57 -7.75 -8.94
N TYR A 28 11.49 -6.81 -8.67
CA TYR A 28 12.92 -7.01 -8.81
C TYR A 28 13.43 -8.08 -7.84
N SER A 29 13.04 -8.01 -6.56
CA SER A 29 13.35 -9.04 -5.56
C SER A 29 12.85 -10.43 -5.97
N VAL A 30 11.63 -10.54 -6.49
CA VAL A 30 11.12 -11.84 -6.99
C VAL A 30 11.96 -12.32 -8.16
N PHE A 31 12.31 -11.45 -9.09
CA PHE A 31 13.16 -11.80 -10.24
C PHE A 31 14.54 -12.29 -9.80
N THR A 32 15.22 -11.59 -8.90
CA THR A 32 16.57 -11.98 -8.44
C THR A 32 16.53 -13.26 -7.60
N LEU A 33 15.54 -13.42 -6.73
CA LEU A 33 15.37 -14.63 -5.91
C LEU A 33 15.05 -15.88 -6.73
N THR A 34 14.32 -15.73 -7.85
CA THR A 34 13.93 -16.86 -8.71
C THR A 34 15.00 -17.22 -9.73
N THR A 35 15.72 -16.23 -10.26
CA THR A 35 16.75 -16.46 -11.30
C THR A 35 18.16 -16.65 -10.73
N GLY A 36 18.41 -16.22 -9.49
CA GLY A 36 19.74 -16.12 -8.91
C GLY A 36 20.60 -15.00 -9.51
N LEU A 37 20.09 -14.25 -10.49
CA LEU A 37 20.80 -13.10 -11.06
C LEU A 37 20.78 -11.94 -10.07
N PHE A 38 21.91 -11.25 -9.95
CA PHE A 38 22.08 -10.10 -9.05
C PHE A 38 21.73 -10.43 -7.58
N LEU A 39 21.94 -11.70 -7.20
CA LEU A 39 21.73 -12.21 -5.86
C LEU A 39 23.09 -12.68 -5.31
N THR A 40 23.48 -12.18 -4.15
CA THR A 40 24.64 -12.68 -3.41
C THR A 40 24.22 -13.24 -2.07
N PHE A 41 25.07 -14.08 -1.48
CA PHE A 41 24.82 -14.70 -0.19
C PHE A 41 25.92 -14.32 0.80
N LYS A 42 25.54 -14.14 2.06
CA LYS A 42 26.45 -13.86 3.18
C LYS A 42 26.29 -14.91 4.28
N ASP A 43 27.32 -15.02 5.13
CA ASP A 43 27.36 -15.87 6.32
C ASP A 43 26.99 -17.34 6.01
N SER A 44 27.69 -17.91 5.04
CA SER A 44 27.51 -19.30 4.58
C SER A 44 26.11 -19.61 4.05
N GLY A 45 25.44 -18.63 3.44
CA GLY A 45 24.12 -18.83 2.81
C GLY A 45 22.93 -18.49 3.71
N LYS A 46 23.17 -17.99 4.93
CA LYS A 46 22.09 -17.61 5.85
C LYS A 46 21.35 -16.35 5.42
N TYR A 47 22.04 -15.41 4.80
CA TYR A 47 21.46 -14.15 4.34
C TYR A 47 21.58 -14.02 2.83
N PHE A 48 20.51 -13.59 2.19
CA PHE A 48 20.53 -13.19 0.79
C PHE A 48 20.67 -11.67 0.69
N GLN A 49 21.29 -11.22 -0.39
CA GLN A 49 21.42 -9.81 -0.72
C GLN A 49 20.98 -9.63 -2.16
N VAL A 50 19.91 -8.85 -2.34
CA VAL A 50 19.53 -8.38 -3.67
C VAL A 50 20.45 -7.20 -3.99
N CYS A 51 21.20 -7.31 -5.08
CA CYS A 51 22.17 -6.31 -5.50
C CYS A 51 21.61 -5.40 -6.59
N TYR A 52 22.23 -4.23 -6.82
CA TYR A 52 21.98 -3.46 -8.04
C TYR A 52 22.35 -4.29 -9.28
N PRO A 53 21.60 -4.14 -10.40
CA PRO A 53 21.88 -4.87 -11.62
C PRO A 53 23.35 -4.74 -12.03
N PHE A 54 23.96 -5.87 -12.40
CA PHE A 54 25.35 -5.96 -12.84
C PHE A 54 26.41 -5.55 -11.79
N THR A 55 26.05 -5.48 -10.51
CA THR A 55 26.99 -5.17 -9.42
C THR A 55 26.85 -6.17 -8.27
N THR A 56 27.77 -6.10 -7.31
CA THR A 56 27.69 -6.79 -6.01
C THR A 56 27.27 -5.86 -4.87
N HIS A 57 26.88 -4.62 -5.17
CA HIS A 57 26.44 -3.67 -4.15
C HIS A 57 24.99 -3.98 -3.72
N PRO A 58 24.75 -4.31 -2.44
CA PRO A 58 23.41 -4.69 -1.97
C PRO A 58 22.47 -3.47 -1.95
N ILE A 59 21.25 -3.65 -2.46
CA ILE A 59 20.14 -2.71 -2.31
C ILE A 59 19.17 -3.16 -1.21
N MET A 60 18.96 -4.48 -1.07
CA MET A 60 18.10 -5.06 -0.05
C MET A 60 18.76 -6.31 0.53
N LEU A 61 18.50 -6.56 1.81
CA LEU A 61 19.06 -7.67 2.58
C LEU A 61 17.91 -8.44 3.22
N GLY A 62 18.09 -9.74 3.42
CA GLY A 62 17.13 -10.55 4.12
C GLY A 62 17.65 -11.93 4.50
N ASP A 63 16.91 -12.62 5.35
CA ASP A 63 17.22 -13.98 5.77
C ASP A 63 16.79 -14.96 4.68
N TYR A 64 17.67 -15.90 4.33
CA TYR A 64 17.41 -16.88 3.29
C TYR A 64 16.64 -18.08 3.85
N ASN A 65 15.39 -17.84 4.22
CA ASN A 65 14.42 -18.88 4.53
C ASN A 65 13.07 -18.49 3.92
N LEU A 66 12.31 -19.50 3.47
CA LEU A 66 11.09 -19.26 2.70
C LEU A 66 10.02 -18.49 3.49
N PRO A 67 9.73 -18.81 4.78
CA PRO A 67 8.80 -18.02 5.59
C PRO A 67 9.14 -16.53 5.63
N TYR A 68 10.40 -16.19 5.94
CA TYR A 68 10.87 -14.81 5.98
C TYR A 68 10.75 -14.11 4.62
N ILE A 69 11.22 -14.78 3.55
CA ILE A 69 11.14 -14.22 2.18
C ILE A 69 9.70 -13.85 1.83
N LEU A 70 8.73 -14.69 2.18
CA LEU A 70 7.33 -14.45 1.86
C LEU A 70 6.69 -13.42 2.78
N PHE A 71 6.78 -13.59 4.10
CA PHE A 71 5.97 -12.85 5.07
C PHE A 71 6.64 -11.60 5.63
N ASP A 72 7.97 -11.59 5.74
CA ASP A 72 8.72 -10.48 6.34
C ASP A 72 9.42 -9.60 5.29
N PHE A 73 9.60 -10.12 4.07
CA PHE A 73 10.28 -9.41 3.00
C PHE A 73 9.35 -9.03 1.83
N LEU A 74 8.80 -10.01 1.11
CA LEU A 74 8.00 -9.74 -0.10
C LEU A 74 6.60 -9.21 0.22
N ALA A 75 5.93 -9.74 1.24
CA ALA A 75 4.59 -9.28 1.61
C ALA A 75 4.61 -7.81 2.07
N PRO A 76 5.46 -7.35 3.01
CA PRO A 76 5.48 -5.96 3.42
C PRO A 76 5.79 -5.02 2.25
N LEU A 77 6.79 -5.35 1.43
CA LEU A 77 7.17 -4.55 0.27
C LEU A 77 6.02 -4.41 -0.75
N SER A 78 5.32 -5.51 -1.05
CA SER A 78 4.18 -5.51 -1.96
C SER A 78 2.97 -4.78 -1.39
N LEU A 79 2.69 -4.98 -0.09
CA LEU A 79 1.54 -4.38 0.59
C LEU A 79 1.71 -2.88 0.81
N TYR A 80 2.92 -2.39 1.08
CA TYR A 80 3.20 -0.96 1.07
C TYR A 80 3.04 -0.35 -0.32
N GLY A 81 3.47 -1.05 -1.38
CA GLY A 81 3.19 -0.65 -2.76
C GLY A 81 1.69 -0.49 -3.02
N LEU A 82 0.89 -1.47 -2.59
CA LEU A 82 -0.58 -1.42 -2.68
C LEU A 82 -1.17 -0.27 -1.84
N PHE A 83 -0.70 -0.09 -0.61
CA PHE A 83 -1.14 0.97 0.28
C PHE A 83 -0.92 2.35 -0.35
N PHE A 84 0.27 2.61 -0.89
CA PHE A 84 0.58 3.87 -1.57
C PHE A 84 -0.25 4.06 -2.83
N LEU A 85 -0.49 2.99 -3.60
CA LEU A 85 -1.35 3.04 -4.78
C LEU A 85 -2.78 3.44 -4.42
N LEU A 86 -3.36 2.79 -3.41
CA LEU A 86 -4.71 3.09 -2.96
C LEU A 86 -4.81 4.48 -2.31
N SER A 87 -3.82 4.87 -1.51
CA SER A 87 -3.70 6.22 -0.93
C SER A 87 -3.67 7.30 -2.01
N SER A 88 -2.89 7.10 -3.07
CA SER A 88 -2.85 8.05 -4.19
C SER A 88 -4.25 8.24 -4.79
N ASN A 89 -5.00 7.16 -4.97
CA ASN A 89 -6.36 7.24 -5.50
C ASN A 89 -7.31 8.02 -4.58
N VAL A 90 -7.13 7.94 -3.25
CA VAL A 90 -7.86 8.77 -2.28
C VAL A 90 -7.51 10.24 -2.47
N PHE A 91 -6.22 10.60 -2.58
CA PHE A 91 -5.83 11.99 -2.83
C PHE A 91 -6.40 12.55 -4.13
N LYS A 92 -6.49 11.72 -5.18
CA LYS A 92 -7.12 12.08 -6.47
C LYS A 92 -8.56 12.59 -6.31
N VAL A 93 -9.30 12.04 -5.35
CA VAL A 93 -10.69 12.43 -5.07
C VAL A 93 -10.80 13.90 -4.65
N PHE A 94 -9.79 14.45 -3.97
CA PHE A 94 -9.84 15.81 -3.43
C PHE A 94 -9.43 16.92 -4.40
N PHE A 95 -8.94 16.57 -5.59
CA PHE A 95 -8.56 17.55 -6.62
C PHE A 95 -9.19 17.31 -8.00
N GLN A 96 -10.14 16.39 -8.09
CA GLN A 96 -10.96 16.22 -9.29
C GLN A 96 -12.03 17.34 -9.41
N PRO A 97 -12.58 17.60 -10.61
CA PRO A 97 -13.53 18.71 -10.81
C PRO A 97 -14.81 18.63 -9.98
N LYS A 98 -15.40 17.44 -9.83
CA LYS A 98 -16.58 17.19 -8.97
C LYS A 98 -16.17 16.37 -7.74
N LEU A 99 -16.38 16.91 -6.55
CA LEU A 99 -15.94 16.24 -5.32
C LEU A 99 -16.67 14.91 -5.10
N PHE A 100 -18.01 14.93 -5.09
CA PHE A 100 -18.82 13.73 -4.89
C PHE A 100 -19.07 13.03 -6.23
N THR A 101 -18.46 11.85 -6.39
CA THR A 101 -18.61 11.02 -7.58
C THR A 101 -18.60 9.55 -7.20
N GLN A 102 -19.28 8.72 -8.00
CA GLN A 102 -19.28 7.27 -7.79
C GLN A 102 -17.86 6.68 -7.82
N ASN A 103 -16.99 7.19 -8.68
CA ASN A 103 -15.59 6.78 -8.72
C ASN A 103 -14.82 7.18 -7.44
N GLY A 104 -15.06 8.38 -6.91
CA GLY A 104 -14.48 8.82 -5.64
C GLY A 104 -14.89 7.91 -4.47
N ILE A 105 -16.18 7.56 -4.39
CA ILE A 105 -16.70 6.61 -3.41
C ILE A 105 -16.03 5.23 -3.57
N SER A 106 -15.85 4.75 -4.80
CA SER A 106 -15.17 3.48 -5.08
C SER A 106 -13.68 3.49 -4.67
N HIS A 107 -12.98 4.60 -4.87
CA HIS A 107 -11.60 4.76 -4.41
C HIS A 107 -11.49 4.71 -2.88
N LEU A 108 -12.32 5.49 -2.17
CA LEU A 108 -12.40 5.46 -0.71
C LEU A 108 -12.80 4.08 -0.20
N ARG A 109 -13.73 3.40 -0.88
CA ARG A 109 -14.17 2.05 -0.54
C ARG A 109 -13.06 1.01 -0.59
N ARG A 110 -12.32 0.98 -1.70
CA ARG A 110 -11.17 0.07 -1.82
C ARG A 110 -10.13 0.38 -0.76
N PHE A 111 -9.83 1.65 -0.52
CA PHE A 111 -8.85 2.04 0.48
C PHE A 111 -9.27 1.60 1.90
N TYR A 112 -10.50 1.87 2.34
CA TYR A 112 -10.89 1.47 3.69
C TYR A 112 -10.98 -0.05 3.86
N LEU A 113 -11.53 -0.77 2.88
CA LEU A 113 -11.62 -2.24 2.96
C LEU A 113 -10.25 -2.87 3.00
N SER A 114 -9.31 -2.38 2.17
CA SER A 114 -7.94 -2.87 2.19
C SER A 114 -7.26 -2.62 3.54
N ASN A 115 -7.42 -1.43 4.14
CA ASN A 115 -6.82 -1.11 5.42
C ASN A 115 -7.44 -1.88 6.61
N LEU A 116 -8.74 -2.20 6.56
CA LEU A 116 -9.41 -2.95 7.63
C LEU A 116 -9.17 -4.45 7.56
N LEU A 117 -9.04 -5.01 6.35
CA LEU A 117 -9.03 -6.46 6.14
C LEU A 117 -7.63 -7.01 5.86
N ILE A 118 -6.85 -6.38 4.97
CA ILE A 118 -5.61 -6.98 4.46
C ILE A 118 -4.56 -7.16 5.57
N PRO A 119 -4.23 -6.16 6.40
CA PRO A 119 -3.24 -6.35 7.47
C PRO A 119 -3.62 -7.50 8.39
N SER A 120 -4.87 -7.54 8.85
CA SER A 120 -5.39 -8.58 9.74
C SER A 120 -5.30 -9.97 9.12
N ILE A 121 -5.69 -10.12 7.85
CA ILE A 121 -5.61 -11.41 7.14
C ILE A 121 -4.16 -11.85 6.96
N VAL A 122 -3.28 -10.94 6.52
CA VAL A 122 -1.87 -11.26 6.27
C VAL A 122 -1.18 -11.67 7.56
N ILE A 123 -1.42 -10.94 8.66
CA ILE A 123 -0.81 -11.23 9.96
C ILE A 123 -1.35 -12.52 10.54
N PHE A 124 -2.66 -12.78 10.40
CA PHE A 124 -3.25 -14.07 10.80
C PHE A 124 -2.59 -15.24 10.06
N VAL A 125 -2.32 -15.10 8.77
CA VAL A 125 -1.61 -16.15 7.99
C VAL A 125 -0.14 -16.23 8.41
N ALA A 126 0.56 -15.10 8.50
CA ALA A 126 1.98 -15.02 8.83
C ALA A 126 2.29 -15.62 10.22
N PHE A 127 1.38 -15.46 11.18
CA PHE A 127 1.47 -16.02 12.54
C PHE A 127 1.80 -17.52 12.57
N PHE A 128 1.38 -18.30 11.57
CA PHE A 128 1.67 -19.74 11.50
C PHE A 128 3.09 -20.07 11.01
N PHE A 129 3.82 -19.09 10.47
CA PHE A 129 5.09 -19.31 9.77
C PHE A 129 6.25 -18.51 10.34
N VAL A 130 5.99 -17.31 10.89
CA VAL A 130 7.01 -16.39 11.40
C VAL A 130 6.62 -15.84 12.78
N PRO A 131 7.58 -15.66 13.70
CA PRO A 131 7.32 -14.98 14.96
C PRO A 131 6.94 -13.51 14.68
N LEU A 132 5.86 -13.05 15.30
CA LEU A 132 5.39 -11.68 15.12
C LEU A 132 5.98 -10.77 16.21
N ASP A 133 6.62 -9.69 15.79
CA ASP A 133 7.10 -8.66 16.70
C ASP A 133 5.93 -7.79 17.21
N ASN A 134 6.08 -7.23 18.41
CA ASN A 134 5.08 -6.34 19.00
C ASN A 134 4.77 -5.12 18.11
N GLU A 135 5.73 -4.66 17.31
CA GLU A 135 5.58 -3.55 16.37
C GLU A 135 4.51 -3.82 15.29
N VAL A 136 4.30 -5.08 14.94
CA VAL A 136 3.26 -5.53 13.99
C VAL A 136 1.86 -5.14 14.49
N SER A 137 1.63 -5.20 15.80
CA SER A 137 0.34 -4.82 16.40
C SER A 137 0.03 -3.32 16.24
N LEU A 138 1.05 -2.46 16.29
CA LEU A 138 0.91 -1.02 16.08
C LEU A 138 0.50 -0.72 14.64
N PHE A 139 1.05 -1.45 13.66
CA PHE A 139 0.66 -1.30 12.27
C PHE A 139 -0.81 -1.69 12.04
N ILE A 140 -1.29 -2.78 12.64
CA ILE A 140 -2.71 -3.16 12.55
C ILE A 140 -3.60 -2.03 13.08
N LEU A 141 -3.27 -1.49 14.25
CA LEU A 141 -4.05 -0.40 14.85
C LEU A 141 -4.10 0.82 13.93
N LEU A 142 -2.95 1.23 13.40
CA LEU A 142 -2.82 2.41 12.54
C LEU A 142 -3.61 2.23 11.24
N HIS A 143 -3.48 1.09 10.57
CA HIS A 143 -4.27 0.77 9.38
C HIS A 143 -5.77 0.68 9.72
N GLY A 144 -6.14 0.08 10.86
CA GLY A 144 -7.51 0.03 11.35
C GLY A 144 -8.13 1.43 11.50
N MET A 145 -7.42 2.34 12.16
CA MET A 145 -7.85 3.73 12.32
C MET A 145 -8.01 4.45 10.98
N LEU A 146 -7.01 4.33 10.09
CA LEU A 146 -7.08 4.91 8.75
C LEU A 146 -8.27 4.36 7.94
N GLY A 147 -8.53 3.06 8.06
CA GLY A 147 -9.67 2.39 7.46
C GLY A 147 -10.99 2.96 7.97
N VAL A 148 -11.17 3.08 9.28
CA VAL A 148 -12.39 3.66 9.87
C VAL A 148 -12.62 5.11 9.41
N PHE A 149 -11.58 5.96 9.41
CA PHE A 149 -11.71 7.33 8.91
C PHE A 149 -12.09 7.39 7.43
N ALA A 150 -11.47 6.55 6.60
CA ALA A 150 -11.80 6.48 5.18
C ALA A 150 -13.19 5.90 4.91
N TYR A 151 -13.69 5.02 5.78
CA TYR A 151 -15.08 4.55 5.74
C TYR A 151 -16.06 5.70 5.97
N PHE A 152 -15.85 6.52 7.00
CA PHE A 152 -16.68 7.70 7.24
C PHE A 152 -16.65 8.68 6.06
N LEU A 153 -15.46 8.93 5.49
CA LEU A 153 -15.36 9.73 4.27
C LEU A 153 -16.15 9.12 3.11
N ALA A 154 -16.08 7.81 2.89
CA ALA A 154 -16.86 7.15 1.84
C ALA A 154 -18.38 7.32 2.06
N ALA A 155 -18.85 7.23 3.30
CA ALA A 155 -20.25 7.42 3.66
C ALA A 155 -20.71 8.87 3.42
N ILE A 156 -19.91 9.85 3.84
CA ILE A 156 -20.17 11.28 3.59
C ILE A 156 -20.23 11.55 2.08
N PHE A 157 -19.29 11.00 1.32
CA PHE A 157 -19.26 11.18 -0.13
C PHE A 157 -20.48 10.57 -0.83
N LYS A 158 -20.95 9.41 -0.34
CA LYS A 158 -22.18 8.77 -0.82
C LYS A 158 -23.41 9.64 -0.54
N GLN A 159 -23.52 10.18 0.68
CA GLN A 159 -24.61 11.08 1.02
C GLN A 159 -24.57 12.38 0.19
N GLY A 160 -23.38 12.96 0.02
CA GLY A 160 -23.18 14.15 -0.80
C GLY A 160 -23.56 13.94 -2.27
N LEU A 161 -23.26 12.77 -2.84
CA LEU A 161 -23.66 12.43 -4.20
C LEU A 161 -25.19 12.31 -4.35
N ASN A 162 -25.85 11.67 -3.39
CA ASN A 162 -27.32 11.55 -3.41
C ASN A 162 -27.99 12.94 -3.36
N LEU A 163 -27.54 13.82 -2.47
CA LEU A 163 -28.06 15.19 -2.37
C LEU A 163 -27.82 16.01 -3.64
N GLN A 164 -26.66 15.84 -4.30
CA GLN A 164 -26.39 16.50 -5.57
C GLN A 164 -27.38 16.04 -6.67
N ASN A 165 -27.64 14.74 -6.76
CA ASN A 165 -28.58 14.22 -7.75
C ASN A 165 -30.02 14.65 -7.45
N GLU A 166 -30.41 14.73 -6.18
CA GLU A 166 -31.72 15.25 -5.78
C GLU A 166 -31.88 16.72 -6.19
N GLN A 167 -30.88 17.57 -5.95
CA GLN A 167 -30.93 18.98 -6.36
C GLN A 167 -30.92 19.16 -7.88
N ASP A 168 -30.16 18.36 -8.62
CA ASP A 168 -30.13 18.37 -10.09
C ASP A 168 -31.49 17.94 -10.70
N LEU A 169 -32.35 17.22 -9.96
CA LEU A 169 -33.69 16.81 -10.41
C LEU A 169 -34.75 17.91 -10.24
N PHE A 170 -34.50 18.95 -9.44
CA PHE A 170 -35.45 20.04 -9.18
C PHE A 170 -35.18 21.32 -10.00
N ILE A 171 -34.15 21.32 -10.87
CA ILE A 171 -33.78 22.44 -11.76
C ILE A 171 -34.23 22.11 -13.19
#